data_AF-A0A2V5XZJ8-F1
#
_entry.id   AF-A0A2V5XZJ8-F1
#
_cell.length_a   1.000
_cell.length_b   1.000
_cell.length_c   1.000
_cell.angle_alpha   90.00
_cell.angle_beta   90.00
_cell.angle_gamma   90.00
#
_symmetry.space_group_name_H-M   'P 1'
#
loop_
_entity.id
_entity.type
_entity.pdbx_description
1 polymer ?
#
loop_
_entity_poly.entity_id
_entity_poly.type
_entity_poly.pdbx_seq_one_letter_code
_entity_poly.pdbx_strand_id
1 'polypeptide(L)'
;MIMLRAACLAFLVVAQPMDSARAADRGENAALKYWQAFATMPKLSDAEQNRLADYPAKPLDAHSRETVTQAEYALQMMRRGAALRNCDWGVSYEDGVFLLLPQGSAARLLTSLARLRAGLRFEAGQNAEAVEDLVAAITLGRHVSQGGGFIMLLVGYHIEYRVSETL
;
A
#
# COMPACT_ATOMS: atom_id res chain seq x y z
N MET A 1 15.96 -63.85 -27.02
CA MET A 1 14.58 -63.57 -26.57
C MET A 1 14.65 -62.57 -25.43
N ILE A 2 14.12 -61.38 -25.70
CA ILE A 2 13.92 -60.25 -24.80
C ILE A 2 12.96 -60.66 -23.68
N MET A 3 13.23 -60.29 -22.41
CA MET A 3 12.20 -59.80 -21.48
C MET A 3 12.81 -58.91 -20.39
N LEU A 4 12.60 -57.62 -20.62
CA LEU A 4 12.60 -56.47 -19.73
C LEU A 4 12.05 -56.81 -18.33
N ARG A 5 12.81 -56.56 -17.25
CA ARG A 5 12.27 -56.49 -15.88
C ARG A 5 12.16 -55.03 -15.47
N ALA A 6 10.92 -54.57 -15.42
CA ALA A 6 10.52 -53.21 -15.11
C ALA A 6 10.90 -52.81 -13.68
N ALA A 7 11.34 -51.56 -13.55
CA ALA A 7 11.62 -50.87 -12.31
C ALA A 7 10.34 -50.47 -11.57
N CYS A 8 10.34 -50.61 -10.25
CA CYS A 8 9.41 -49.91 -9.37
C CYS A 8 10.22 -49.16 -8.31
N LEU A 9 10.63 -47.92 -8.63
CA LEU A 9 11.04 -46.95 -7.61
C LEU A 9 9.77 -46.47 -6.91
N ALA A 10 9.56 -46.89 -5.67
CA ALA A 10 8.52 -46.34 -4.82
C ALA A 10 8.93 -44.93 -4.36
N PHE A 11 8.30 -43.90 -4.91
CA PHE A 11 8.33 -42.54 -4.35
C PHE A 11 7.43 -42.53 -3.10
N LEU A 12 8.04 -42.57 -1.92
CA LEU A 12 7.39 -42.21 -0.67
C LEU A 12 7.14 -40.70 -0.68
N VAL A 13 5.96 -40.28 -1.14
CA VAL A 13 5.45 -38.92 -0.90
C VAL A 13 5.06 -38.85 0.57
N VAL A 14 5.92 -38.23 1.39
CA VAL A 14 5.55 -37.82 2.75
C VAL A 14 4.51 -36.71 2.61
N ALA A 15 3.24 -37.06 2.77
CA ALA A 15 2.17 -36.08 2.90
C ALA A 15 2.37 -35.33 4.23
N GLN A 16 2.99 -34.15 4.17
CA GLN A 16 2.95 -33.24 5.30
C GLN A 16 1.52 -32.68 5.41
N PRO A 17 0.91 -32.67 6.61
CA PRO A 17 -0.36 -31.98 6.80
C PRO A 17 -0.13 -30.48 6.57
N MET A 18 -0.59 -29.97 5.43
CA MET A 18 -0.92 -28.57 5.25
C MET A 18 -2.19 -28.31 6.06
N ASP A 19 -2.07 -28.16 7.37
CA ASP A 19 -3.09 -27.41 8.10
C ASP A 19 -2.56 -26.87 9.41
N SER A 20 -2.11 -25.63 9.33
CA SER A 20 -2.41 -24.65 10.36
C SER A 20 -2.53 -23.33 9.64
N ALA A 21 -3.74 -23.02 9.20
CA ALA A 21 -4.21 -21.64 9.18
C ALA A 21 -4.07 -21.10 10.61
N ARG A 22 -2.84 -20.72 10.98
CA ARG A 22 -2.57 -19.92 12.15
C ARG A 22 -3.42 -18.69 11.91
N ALA A 23 -4.51 -18.52 12.66
CA ALA A 23 -5.31 -17.31 12.61
C ALA A 23 -4.31 -16.16 12.59
N ALA A 24 -4.18 -15.50 11.43
CA ALA A 24 -3.12 -14.52 11.23
C ALA A 24 -3.20 -13.59 12.42
N ASP A 25 -2.11 -13.45 13.17
CA ASP A 25 -2.10 -12.57 14.32
C ASP A 25 -2.65 -11.23 13.82
N ARG A 26 -3.81 -10.80 14.34
CA ARG A 26 -4.50 -9.62 13.79
C ARG A 26 -3.58 -8.40 13.86
N GLY A 27 -2.58 -8.39 14.75
CA GLY A 27 -1.51 -7.40 14.79
C GLY A 27 -0.62 -7.33 13.55
N GLU A 28 -0.57 -8.41 12.75
CA GLU A 28 0.22 -8.54 11.52
C GLU A 28 -0.54 -8.13 10.25
N ASN A 29 -1.79 -7.67 10.35
CA ASN A 29 -2.54 -7.18 9.19
C ASN A 29 -2.20 -5.70 8.87
N ALA A 30 -1.58 -5.46 7.72
CA ALA A 30 -1.23 -4.14 7.22
C ALA A 30 -2.43 -3.19 7.11
N ALA A 31 -3.61 -3.70 6.73
CA ALA A 31 -4.82 -2.91 6.56
C ALA A 31 -5.19 -2.15 7.84
N LEU A 32 -4.98 -2.73 9.02
CA LEU A 32 -5.27 -2.04 10.28
C LEU A 32 -4.38 -0.82 10.50
N LYS A 33 -3.11 -0.88 10.08
CA LYS A 33 -2.20 0.27 10.14
C LYS A 33 -2.61 1.33 9.13
N TYR A 34 -3.02 0.94 7.93
CA TYR A 34 -3.54 1.88 6.95
C TYR A 34 -4.85 2.53 7.39
N TRP A 35 -5.76 1.80 8.03
CA TRP A 35 -6.98 2.37 8.60
C TRP A 35 -6.67 3.41 9.70
N GLN A 36 -5.68 3.14 10.56
CA GLN A 36 -5.19 4.13 11.51
C GLN A 36 -4.65 5.36 10.79
N ALA A 37 -3.86 5.17 9.73
CA ALA A 37 -3.37 6.27 8.91
C ALA A 37 -4.52 7.11 8.35
N PHE A 38 -5.49 6.46 7.70
CA PHE A 38 -6.63 7.10 7.06
C PHE A 38 -7.48 7.89 8.04
N ALA A 39 -7.72 7.35 9.23
CA ALA A 39 -8.50 8.03 10.28
C ALA A 39 -7.81 9.29 10.83
N THR A 40 -6.49 9.40 10.68
CA THR A 40 -5.68 10.49 11.22
C THR A 40 -5.10 11.43 10.17
N MET A 41 -5.48 11.28 8.90
CA MET A 41 -5.08 12.23 7.87
C MET A 41 -5.65 13.62 8.19
N PRO A 42 -4.93 14.70 7.85
CA PRO A 42 -5.48 16.05 7.96
C PRO A 42 -6.75 16.16 7.12
N LYS A 43 -7.71 16.93 7.63
CA LYS A 43 -8.91 17.27 6.84
C LYS A 43 -8.52 18.38 5.87
N LEU A 44 -8.47 18.03 4.60
CA LEU A 44 -8.08 18.94 3.53
C LEU A 44 -9.32 19.35 2.73
N SER A 45 -9.45 20.64 2.45
CA SER A 45 -10.41 21.17 1.48
C SER A 45 -10.14 20.62 0.07
N ASP A 46 -11.12 20.71 -0.82
CA ASP A 46 -10.97 20.26 -2.21
C ASP A 46 -9.83 20.99 -2.93
N ALA A 47 -9.63 22.29 -2.62
CA ALA A 47 -8.53 23.08 -3.17
C ALA A 47 -7.16 22.54 -2.72
N GLU A 48 -7.02 22.15 -1.45
CA GLU A 48 -5.79 21.55 -0.91
C GLU A 48 -5.53 20.16 -1.48
N GLN A 49 -6.57 19.33 -1.60
CA GLN A 49 -6.45 18.00 -2.23
C GLN A 49 -6.04 18.09 -3.70
N ASN A 50 -6.62 19.03 -4.45
CA ASN A 50 -6.23 19.29 -5.84
C ASN A 50 -4.78 19.78 -5.93
N ARG A 51 -4.35 20.64 -5.00
CA ARG A 51 -2.95 21.08 -4.94
C ARG A 51 -1.99 19.92 -4.70
N LEU A 52 -2.34 18.97 -3.82
CA LEU A 52 -1.57 17.73 -3.62
C LEU A 52 -1.55 16.85 -4.87
N ALA A 53 -2.67 16.78 -5.58
CA ALA A 53 -2.78 16.04 -6.83
C ALA A 53 -1.95 16.67 -7.96
N ASP A 54 -1.65 17.97 -7.92
CA ASP A 54 -0.82 18.65 -8.94
C ASP A 54 0.69 18.53 -8.70
N TYR A 55 1.13 18.11 -7.51
CA TYR A 55 2.56 17.94 -7.22
C TYR A 55 3.21 16.92 -8.19
N PRO A 56 4.42 17.19 -8.75
CA PRO A 56 5.38 18.25 -8.40
C PRO A 56 5.29 19.58 -9.18
N ALA A 57 4.19 19.86 -9.90
CA ALA A 57 4.12 21.02 -10.80
C ALA A 57 4.13 22.40 -10.11
N LYS A 58 3.96 22.46 -8.78
CA LYS A 58 3.94 23.71 -7.99
C LYS A 58 5.09 23.71 -6.97
N PRO A 59 5.73 24.85 -6.70
CA PRO A 59 6.79 24.94 -5.69
C PRO A 59 6.31 24.53 -4.30
N LEU A 60 7.23 23.92 -3.55
CA LEU A 60 7.04 23.57 -2.14
C LEU A 60 7.16 24.83 -1.28
N ASP A 61 6.18 25.06 -0.42
CA ASP A 61 6.05 26.28 0.38
C ASP A 61 5.79 25.98 1.87
N ALA A 62 5.54 27.03 2.66
CA ALA A 62 5.27 26.89 4.08
C ALA A 62 4.02 26.03 4.35
N HIS A 63 2.97 26.17 3.53
CA HIS A 63 1.76 25.37 3.63
C HIS A 63 2.05 23.88 3.33
N SER A 64 2.91 23.59 2.36
CA SER A 64 3.36 22.22 2.07
C SER A 64 4.00 21.56 3.29
N ARG A 65 4.85 22.30 4.02
CA ARG A 65 5.48 21.84 5.26
C ARG A 65 4.47 21.64 6.39
N GLU A 66 3.52 22.55 6.54
CA GLU A 66 2.46 22.43 7.54
C GLU A 66 1.58 21.20 7.29
N THR A 67 1.14 21.00 6.05
CA THR A 67 0.32 19.84 5.65
C THR A 67 1.02 18.52 5.96
N VAL A 68 2.33 18.42 5.66
CA VAL A 68 3.12 17.23 6.01
C VAL A 68 3.27 17.06 7.52
N THR A 69 3.46 18.15 8.26
CA THR A 69 3.55 18.12 9.73
C THR A 69 2.25 17.59 10.35
N GLN A 70 1.10 18.04 9.86
CA GLN A 70 -0.20 17.56 10.30
C GLN A 70 -0.45 16.08 9.92
N ALA A 71 0.17 15.60 8.85
CA ALA A 71 0.06 14.22 8.38
C ALA A 71 1.07 13.24 9.01
N GLU A 72 1.96 13.69 9.90
CA GLU A 72 3.13 12.91 10.33
C GLU A 72 2.74 11.54 10.93
N TYR A 73 1.73 11.49 11.79
CA TYR A 73 1.26 10.23 12.36
C TYR A 73 0.64 9.29 11.32
N ALA A 74 -0.12 9.83 10.37
CA ALA A 74 -0.70 9.04 9.28
C ALA A 74 0.41 8.42 8.40
N LEU A 75 1.43 9.20 8.06
CA LEU A 75 2.58 8.73 7.30
C LEU A 75 3.45 7.73 8.10
N GLN A 76 3.50 7.86 9.43
CA GLN A 76 4.14 6.85 10.28
C GLN A 76 3.37 5.52 10.23
N MET A 77 2.04 5.55 10.33
CA MET A 77 1.21 4.34 10.25
C MET A 77 1.27 3.70 8.87
N MET A 78 1.37 4.51 7.81
CA MET A 78 1.62 4.04 6.45
C MET A 78 2.90 3.20 6.36
N ARG A 79 4.01 3.70 6.90
CA ARG A 79 5.28 2.96 6.94
C ARG A 79 5.17 1.67 7.74
N ARG A 80 4.47 1.69 8.88
CA ARG A 80 4.21 0.47 9.67
C ARG A 80 3.38 -0.55 8.90
N GLY A 81 2.36 -0.12 8.15
CA GLY A 81 1.57 -0.99 7.28
C GLY A 81 2.42 -1.58 6.15
N ALA A 82 3.26 -0.76 5.52
CA ALA A 82 4.15 -1.19 4.44
C ALA A 82 5.22 -2.21 4.90
N ALA A 83 5.58 -2.23 6.19
CA ALA A 83 6.51 -3.21 6.74
C ALA A 83 5.89 -4.61 6.93
N LEU A 84 4.56 -4.73 6.87
CA LEU A 84 3.83 -5.99 7.06
C LEU A 84 3.60 -6.68 5.72
N ARG A 85 3.67 -8.02 5.70
CA ARG A 85 3.50 -8.82 4.48
C ARG A 85 2.04 -9.08 4.10
N ASN A 86 1.18 -9.20 5.10
CA ASN A 86 -0.20 -9.58 4.92
C ASN A 86 -1.08 -8.33 4.97
N CYS A 87 -1.93 -8.14 3.97
CA CYS A 87 -2.91 -7.07 3.95
C CYS A 87 -4.29 -7.63 3.59
N ASP A 88 -5.16 -7.69 4.59
CA ASP A 88 -6.56 -8.07 4.41
C ASP A 88 -7.45 -6.87 4.73
N TRP A 89 -8.12 -6.35 3.71
CA TRP A 89 -9.00 -5.20 3.83
C TRP A 89 -10.36 -5.53 4.44
N GLY A 90 -10.69 -6.81 4.66
CA GLY A 90 -11.98 -7.24 5.22
C GLY A 90 -13.16 -6.92 4.30
N VAL A 91 -12.92 -6.90 2.98
CA VAL A 91 -13.94 -6.56 1.98
C VAL A 91 -14.88 -7.75 1.77
N SER A 92 -16.18 -7.54 1.98
CA SER A 92 -17.22 -8.47 1.54
C SER A 92 -17.65 -8.13 0.12
N TYR A 93 -17.79 -9.13 -0.75
CA TYR A 93 -18.20 -8.94 -2.15
C TYR A 93 -19.70 -9.13 -2.37
N GLU A 94 -20.49 -9.26 -1.30
CA GLU A 94 -21.94 -9.47 -1.36
C GLU A 94 -22.67 -8.32 -2.09
N ASP A 95 -22.14 -7.10 -1.99
CA ASP A 95 -22.72 -5.90 -2.64
C ASP A 95 -22.37 -5.79 -4.14
N GLY A 96 -21.57 -6.73 -4.69
CA GLY A 96 -21.24 -6.80 -6.10
C GLY A 96 -20.69 -5.47 -6.67
N VAL A 97 -21.33 -4.96 -7.73
CA VAL A 97 -20.91 -3.71 -8.41
C VAL A 97 -21.18 -2.44 -7.59
N PHE A 98 -22.00 -2.53 -6.53
CA PHE A 98 -22.30 -1.41 -5.63
C PHE A 98 -21.37 -1.38 -4.41
N LEU A 99 -20.45 -2.33 -4.32
CA LEU A 99 -19.46 -2.42 -3.25
C LEU A 99 -18.68 -1.12 -3.11
N LEU A 100 -18.69 -0.57 -1.89
CA LEU A 100 -17.92 0.61 -1.55
C LEU A 100 -16.48 0.23 -1.20
N LEU A 101 -15.53 0.94 -1.78
CA LEU A 101 -14.10 0.70 -1.60
C LEU A 101 -13.39 1.97 -1.07
N PRO A 102 -13.75 2.46 0.14
CA PRO A 102 -13.23 3.71 0.70
C PRO A 102 -11.71 3.73 0.87
N GLN A 103 -11.08 2.56 1.07
CA GLN A 103 -9.63 2.45 1.14
C GLN A 103 -8.93 2.91 -0.14
N GLY A 104 -9.58 2.83 -1.31
CA GLY A 104 -8.98 3.24 -2.57
C GLY A 104 -8.83 4.76 -2.72
N SER A 105 -9.81 5.56 -2.26
CA SER A 105 -9.67 7.02 -2.22
C SER A 105 -8.70 7.47 -1.13
N ALA A 106 -8.80 6.87 0.06
CA ALA A 106 -7.92 7.19 1.19
C ALA A 106 -6.44 6.88 0.88
N ALA A 107 -6.15 5.75 0.22
CA ALA A 107 -4.79 5.38 -0.17
C ALA A 107 -4.18 6.35 -1.19
N ARG A 108 -4.98 6.89 -2.12
CA ARG A 108 -4.52 7.91 -3.07
C ARG A 108 -4.14 9.21 -2.34
N LEU A 109 -4.99 9.66 -1.41
CA LEU A 109 -4.69 10.87 -0.63
C LEU A 109 -3.44 10.69 0.24
N LEU A 110 -3.32 9.56 0.94
CA LEU A 110 -2.16 9.23 1.75
C LEU A 110 -0.88 9.15 0.91
N THR A 111 -0.97 8.61 -0.31
CA THR A 111 0.13 8.59 -1.28
C THR A 111 0.54 10.01 -1.67
N SER A 112 -0.41 10.90 -1.94
CA SER A 112 -0.08 12.30 -2.27
C SER A 112 0.62 13.02 -1.11
N LEU A 113 0.24 12.74 0.14
CA LEU A 113 0.94 13.24 1.33
C LEU A 113 2.36 12.68 1.44
N ALA A 114 2.55 11.38 1.18
CA ALA A 114 3.87 10.76 1.19
C ALA A 114 4.80 11.34 0.11
N ARG A 115 4.26 11.59 -1.09
CA ARG A 115 4.99 12.25 -2.19
C ARG A 115 5.38 13.68 -1.83
N LEU A 116 4.47 14.44 -1.21
CA LEU A 116 4.77 15.80 -0.75
C LEU A 116 5.90 15.80 0.28
N ARG A 117 5.88 14.87 1.25
CA ARG A 117 6.95 14.71 2.25
C ARG A 117 8.27 14.30 1.61
N ALA A 118 8.24 13.36 0.66
CA ALA A 118 9.43 12.95 -0.08
C ALA A 118 10.05 14.14 -0.84
N GLY A 119 9.23 14.97 -1.49
CA GLY A 119 9.68 16.21 -2.13
C GLY A 119 10.41 17.16 -1.19
N LEU A 120 9.82 17.44 -0.02
CA LEU A 120 10.45 18.27 1.01
C LEU A 120 11.77 17.67 1.53
N ARG A 121 11.84 16.34 1.65
CA ARG A 121 13.06 15.64 2.06
C ARG A 121 14.13 15.70 0.99
N PHE A 122 13.78 15.59 -0.30
CA PHE A 122 14.72 15.79 -1.40
C PHE A 122 15.30 17.22 -1.40
N GLU A 123 14.47 18.26 -1.21
CA GLU A 123 14.95 19.65 -1.07
C GLU A 123 15.92 19.83 0.11
N ALA A 124 15.71 19.07 1.19
CA ALA A 124 16.56 19.09 2.38
C ALA A 124 17.79 18.16 2.29
N GLY A 125 17.99 17.45 1.18
CA GLY A 125 19.09 16.48 1.00
C GLY A 125 18.91 15.15 1.73
N GLN A 126 17.73 14.90 2.30
CA GLN A 126 17.34 13.67 3.02
C GLN A 126 16.86 12.58 2.05
N ASN A 127 17.71 12.24 1.09
CA ASN A 127 17.33 11.42 -0.07
C ASN A 127 16.91 9.99 0.33
N ALA A 128 17.57 9.39 1.32
CA ALA A 128 17.25 8.03 1.76
C ALA A 128 15.84 7.99 2.37
N GLU A 129 15.53 8.91 3.27
CA GLU A 129 14.23 9.02 3.93
C GLU A 129 13.12 9.42 2.95
N ALA A 130 13.44 10.17 1.89
CA ALA A 130 12.50 10.46 0.80
C ALA A 130 12.15 9.18 0.02
N VAL A 131 13.17 8.39 -0.36
CA VAL A 131 12.96 7.11 -1.07
C VAL A 131 12.17 6.13 -0.19
N GLU A 132 12.43 6.07 1.11
CA GLU A 132 11.67 5.22 2.05
C GLU A 132 10.17 5.57 2.06
N ASP A 133 9.82 6.86 2.01
CA ASP A 133 8.41 7.28 1.92
C ASP A 133 7.76 6.82 0.62
N LEU A 134 8.48 6.95 -0.50
CA LEU A 134 8.00 6.52 -1.82
C LEU A 134 7.85 5.00 -1.92
N VAL A 135 8.78 4.22 -1.34
CA VAL A 135 8.71 2.76 -1.27
C VAL A 135 7.53 2.31 -0.40
N ALA A 136 7.26 3.01 0.71
CA ALA A 136 6.07 2.74 1.52
C ALA A 136 4.78 3.01 0.71
N ALA A 137 4.77 4.02 -0.16
CA ALA A 137 3.64 4.34 -1.04
C ALA A 137 3.41 3.29 -2.12
N ILE A 138 4.46 2.82 -2.78
CA ILE A 138 4.38 1.70 -3.72
C ILE A 138 3.84 0.45 -3.02
N THR A 139 4.32 0.15 -1.82
CA THR A 139 3.86 -1.01 -1.04
C THR A 139 2.38 -0.91 -0.67
N LEU A 140 1.92 0.28 -0.26
CA LEU A 140 0.49 0.56 -0.09
C LEU A 140 -0.28 0.31 -1.39
N GLY A 141 0.20 0.80 -2.53
CA GLY A 141 -0.42 0.56 -3.84
C GLY A 141 -0.60 -0.92 -4.15
N ARG A 142 0.42 -1.74 -3.87
CA ARG A 142 0.35 -3.20 -4.04
C ARG A 142 -0.65 -3.85 -3.10
N HIS A 143 -0.65 -3.47 -1.82
CA HIS A 143 -1.62 -3.95 -0.84
C HIS A 143 -3.06 -3.58 -1.22
N VAL A 144 -3.27 -2.38 -1.75
CA VAL A 144 -4.58 -1.92 -2.25
C VAL A 144 -5.03 -2.77 -3.44
N SER A 145 -4.14 -3.05 -4.41
CA SER A 145 -4.42 -3.90 -5.57
C SER A 145 -4.85 -5.33 -5.23
N GLN A 146 -4.42 -5.85 -4.08
CA GLN A 146 -4.78 -7.21 -3.62
C GLN A 146 -6.24 -7.30 -3.14
N GLY A 147 -6.94 -6.18 -2.95
CA GLY A 147 -8.35 -6.13 -2.51
C GLY A 147 -9.38 -6.62 -3.55
N GLY A 148 -8.99 -7.40 -4.55
CA GLY A 148 -9.83 -8.28 -5.38
C GLY A 148 -10.72 -7.64 -6.44
N GLY A 149 -10.82 -6.30 -6.55
CA GLY A 149 -11.57 -5.62 -7.62
C GLY A 149 -10.66 -5.05 -8.71
N PHE A 150 -11.09 -5.09 -9.99
CA PHE A 150 -10.34 -4.45 -11.09
C PHE A 150 -10.08 -2.95 -10.84
N ILE A 151 -11.05 -2.25 -10.22
CA ILE A 151 -10.86 -0.85 -9.82
C ILE A 151 -9.71 -0.68 -8.82
N MET A 152 -9.49 -1.63 -7.91
CA MET A 152 -8.42 -1.58 -6.92
C MET A 152 -7.05 -1.80 -7.55
N LEU A 153 -6.97 -2.65 -8.58
CA LEU A 153 -5.77 -2.79 -9.40
C LEU A 153 -5.41 -1.47 -10.08
N LEU A 154 -6.40 -0.77 -10.66
CA LEU A 154 -6.18 0.54 -11.28
C LEU A 154 -5.74 1.60 -10.26
N VAL A 155 -6.29 1.56 -9.04
CA VAL A 155 -5.86 2.45 -7.96
C VAL A 155 -4.40 2.18 -7.59
N GLY A 156 -3.98 0.93 -7.41
CA GLY A 156 -2.59 0.61 -7.12
C GLY A 156 -1.64 0.99 -8.25
N TYR A 157 -2.03 0.75 -9.51
CA TYR A 157 -1.28 1.22 -10.68
C TYR A 157 -1.13 2.75 -10.67
N HIS A 158 -2.22 3.48 -10.40
CA HIS A 158 -2.18 4.94 -10.32
C HIS A 158 -1.24 5.42 -9.20
N ILE A 159 -1.25 4.76 -8.04
CA ILE A 159 -0.32 5.07 -6.94
C ILE A 159 1.14 4.92 -7.40
N GLU A 160 1.49 3.79 -8.02
CA GLU A 160 2.86 3.56 -8.51
C GLU A 160 3.26 4.56 -9.62
N TYR A 161 2.34 4.89 -10.53
CA TYR A 161 2.55 5.91 -11.56
C TYR A 161 2.85 7.29 -10.93
N ARG A 162 2.03 7.73 -9.97
CA ARG A 162 2.22 9.03 -9.30
C ARG A 162 3.54 9.08 -8.51
N VAL A 163 3.91 8.00 -7.84
CA VAL A 163 5.21 7.88 -7.15
C VAL A 163 6.36 8.03 -8.15
N SER A 164 6.28 7.40 -9.31
CA SER A 164 7.32 7.48 -10.34
C SER A 164 7.53 8.90 -10.87
N GLU A 165 6.48 9.74 -10.93
CA GLU A 165 6.59 11.16 -11.30
C GLU A 165 7.29 12.04 -10.24
N THR A 166 7.67 11.47 -9.09
CA THR A 166 8.35 12.17 -7.98
C THR A 166 9.86 11.93 -7.97
N LEU A 167 10.33 10.91 -8.70
CA LEU A 167 11.74 10.58 -8.91
C LEU A 167 12.28 11.32 -10.13
#